data_AF-A0A183HG90-F1
#
_entry.id   AF-A0A183HG90-F1
#
_cell.length_a   1.000
_cell.length_b   1.000
_cell.length_c   1.000
_cell.angle_alpha   90.00
_cell.angle_beta   90.00
_cell.angle_gamma   90.00
#
_symmetry.space_group_name_H-M   'P 1'
#
loop_
_entity.id
_entity.type
_entity.pdbx_description
1 polymer ?
#
loop_
_entity_poly.entity_id
_entity_poly.type
_entity_poly.pdbx_seq_one_letter_code
_entity_poly.pdbx_strand_id
1 'polypeptide(L)'
;MYDHVPGTSCQASSQCNGFNTHGAQCMQSICTCINGAASNGATCQQFNPAVLLQARSGCDQYGSSCKFVFSTARKKPLFAPTSNITEQPLWYAVVTSRRCLWNVSAANFDPDSTCLPNEKCIRGECRMKLWPGEYGCTSDEECSARCKNTYCSTNSDKGIPQCHCSNGKLLYGRCFQQCPTGFHPDGAYCKHDDEDHFWMDANEQNSLRELLNSGT
;
A
#
# COMPACT_ATOMS: atom_id res chain seq x y z
N MET A 1 11.65 -7.18 22.65
CA MET A 1 10.70 -7.70 21.66
C MET A 1 9.32 -7.37 22.20
N TYR A 2 8.45 -6.71 21.43
CA TYR A 2 7.08 -6.50 21.89
C TYR A 2 6.34 -7.83 21.69
N ASP A 3 6.11 -8.55 22.78
CA ASP A 3 5.23 -9.72 22.76
C ASP A 3 3.78 -9.21 22.65
N HIS A 4 2.90 -10.00 22.03
CA HIS A 4 1.46 -9.71 21.93
C HIS A 4 1.05 -8.39 21.22
N VAL A 5 1.77 -8.03 20.15
CA VAL A 5 1.37 -6.92 19.25
C VAL A 5 0.05 -7.21 18.51
N PRO A 6 -0.63 -6.21 17.93
CA PRO A 6 -1.87 -6.44 17.20
C PRO A 6 -1.71 -7.49 16.09
N GLY A 7 -2.67 -8.40 15.98
CA GLY A 7 -2.68 -9.52 15.03
C GLY A 7 -1.94 -10.79 15.47
N THR A 8 -1.31 -10.78 16.65
CA THR A 8 -0.72 -11.98 17.27
C THR A 8 -1.74 -12.78 18.08
N SER A 9 -1.36 -13.96 18.56
CA SER A 9 -2.22 -14.81 19.39
C SER A 9 -2.37 -14.31 20.83
N CYS A 10 -3.56 -14.50 21.39
CA CYS A 10 -3.87 -14.23 22.78
C CYS A 10 -4.85 -15.26 23.34
N GLN A 11 -4.89 -15.35 24.67
CA GLN A 11 -5.87 -16.09 25.46
C GLN A 11 -6.76 -15.17 26.28
N ALA A 12 -6.25 -14.00 26.68
CA ALA A 12 -6.98 -13.00 27.44
C ALA A 12 -6.67 -11.60 26.93
N SER A 13 -7.63 -10.68 27.04
CA SER A 13 -7.47 -9.30 26.56
C SER A 13 -6.32 -8.55 27.23
N SER A 14 -6.02 -8.85 28.50
CA SER A 14 -4.92 -8.24 29.25
C SER A 14 -3.53 -8.53 28.70
N GLN A 15 -3.39 -9.53 27.84
CA GLN A 15 -2.13 -9.83 27.17
C GLN A 15 -1.84 -8.87 26.01
N CYS A 16 -2.86 -8.25 25.43
CA CYS A 16 -2.73 -7.49 24.19
C CYS A 16 -2.19 -6.07 24.42
N ASN A 17 -1.19 -5.68 23.63
CA ASN A 17 -0.66 -4.32 23.66
C ASN A 17 -1.74 -3.31 23.25
N GLY A 18 -2.06 -2.39 24.16
CA GLY A 18 -3.14 -1.41 24.02
C GLY A 18 -4.40 -1.74 24.85
N PHE A 19 -4.41 -2.84 25.60
CA PHE A 19 -5.53 -3.20 26.49
C PHE A 19 -5.74 -2.18 27.61
N ASN A 20 -4.65 -1.76 28.29
CA ASN A 20 -4.72 -0.79 29.40
C ASN A 20 -5.29 0.57 28.97
N THR A 21 -5.22 0.90 27.68
CA THR A 21 -5.79 2.10 27.08
C THR A 21 -7.15 1.85 26.42
N HIS A 22 -7.79 0.70 26.69
CA HIS A 22 -9.07 0.27 26.11
C HIS A 22 -9.08 0.23 24.56
N GLY A 23 -7.90 0.10 23.95
CA GLY A 23 -7.71 0.10 22.50
C GLY A 23 -7.49 -1.29 21.91
N ALA A 24 -7.27 -2.32 22.74
CA ALA A 24 -7.08 -3.69 22.30
C ALA A 24 -7.98 -4.67 23.07
N GLN A 25 -8.42 -5.73 22.41
CA GLN A 25 -9.15 -6.84 23.00
C GLN A 25 -8.70 -8.17 22.38
N CYS A 26 -8.70 -9.24 23.17
CA CYS A 26 -8.50 -10.57 22.63
C CYS A 26 -9.82 -11.07 22.02
N MET A 27 -9.85 -11.18 20.69
CA MET A 27 -11.02 -11.58 19.94
C MET A 27 -10.65 -12.77 19.05
N GLN A 28 -11.37 -13.89 19.17
CA GLN A 28 -11.08 -15.11 18.43
C GLN A 28 -9.60 -15.56 18.54
N SER A 29 -9.02 -15.43 19.75
CA SER A 29 -7.61 -15.72 20.04
C SER A 29 -6.61 -14.84 19.27
N ILE A 30 -7.04 -13.64 18.83
CA ILE A 30 -6.21 -12.65 18.14
C ILE A 30 -6.26 -11.32 18.92
N CYS A 31 -5.11 -10.67 19.11
CA CYS A 31 -5.06 -9.32 19.66
C CYS A 31 -5.58 -8.32 18.64
N THR A 32 -6.75 -7.77 18.88
CA THR A 32 -7.49 -6.93 17.93
C THR A 32 -7.63 -5.51 18.43
N CYS A 33 -7.40 -4.54 17.55
CA CYS A 33 -7.62 -3.14 17.88
C CYS A 33 -9.11 -2.79 17.78
N ILE A 34 -9.63 -2.15 18.81
CA ILE A 34 -11.05 -1.84 18.97
C ILE A 34 -11.25 -0.36 19.24
N ASN A 35 -12.51 0.09 19.26
CA ASN A 35 -12.89 1.47 19.59
C ASN A 35 -12.20 2.53 18.73
N GLY A 36 -11.98 2.25 17.43
CA GLY A 36 -11.31 3.17 16.51
C GLY A 36 -9.77 3.18 16.61
N ALA A 37 -9.17 2.35 17.47
CA ALA A 37 -7.73 2.15 17.47
C ALA A 37 -7.26 1.38 16.23
N ALA A 38 -6.01 1.60 15.83
CA ALA A 38 -5.34 0.86 14.77
C ALA A 38 -3.94 0.43 15.22
N SER A 39 -3.40 -0.59 14.54
CA SER A 39 -2.06 -1.09 14.78
C SER A 39 -1.01 -0.09 14.28
N ASN A 40 -0.08 0.27 15.15
CA ASN A 40 1.16 0.96 14.78
C ASN A 40 2.34 0.00 14.61
N GLY A 41 2.09 -1.32 14.60
CA GLY A 41 3.13 -2.36 14.55
C GLY A 41 3.65 -2.82 15.90
N ALA A 42 3.40 -2.08 16.99
CA ALA A 42 3.78 -2.47 18.35
C ALA A 42 2.57 -2.60 19.30
N THR A 43 1.60 -1.69 19.18
CA THR A 43 0.41 -1.62 20.04
C THR A 43 -0.80 -1.17 19.24
N CYS A 44 -2.00 -1.43 19.75
CA CYS A 44 -3.19 -0.73 19.30
C CYS A 44 -3.16 0.70 19.86
N GLN A 45 -3.22 1.70 18.98
CA GLN A 45 -3.17 3.11 19.31
C GLN A 45 -4.37 3.85 18.72
N GLN A 46 -4.91 4.81 19.46
CA GLN A 46 -5.91 5.74 18.96
C GLN A 46 -5.26 6.74 18.01
N PHE A 47 -5.74 6.80 16.77
CA PHE A 47 -5.32 7.77 15.78
C PHE A 47 -6.44 8.78 15.56
N ASN A 48 -6.07 10.03 15.26
CA ASN A 48 -7.01 10.92 14.61
C ASN A 48 -7.44 10.27 13.27
N PRO A 49 -8.75 10.17 12.96
CA PRO A 49 -9.23 9.52 11.73
C PRO A 49 -8.59 10.05 10.44
N ALA A 50 -8.31 11.36 10.36
CA ALA A 50 -7.64 11.97 9.21
C ALA A 50 -6.19 11.50 9.08
N VAL A 51 -5.47 11.37 10.20
CA VAL A 51 -4.08 10.88 10.23
C VAL A 51 -4.03 9.39 9.86
N LEU A 52 -4.97 8.58 10.35
CA LEU A 52 -5.04 7.16 9.97
C LEU A 52 -5.34 7.00 8.47
N LEU A 53 -6.25 7.80 7.92
CA LEU A 53 -6.55 7.80 6.49
C LEU A 53 -5.32 8.22 5.67
N GLN A 54 -4.59 9.22 6.14
CA GLN A 54 -3.33 9.64 5.53
C GLN A 54 -2.28 8.51 5.59
N ALA A 55 -2.11 7.84 6.73
CA ALA A 55 -1.18 6.71 6.86
C ALA A 55 -1.53 5.55 5.91
N ARG A 56 -2.83 5.28 5.71
CA ARG A 56 -3.33 4.20 4.85
C ARG A 56 -3.18 4.49 3.36
N SER A 57 -3.19 5.76 2.98
CA SER A 57 -3.06 6.21 1.59
C SER A 57 -1.65 6.69 1.24
N GLY A 58 -0.80 6.94 2.25
CA GLY A 58 0.56 7.41 2.09
C GLY A 58 1.54 6.38 1.50
N CYS A 59 2.74 6.88 1.20
CA CYS A 59 3.83 6.12 0.58
C CYS A 59 4.83 5.53 1.56
N ASP A 60 4.85 6.02 2.79
CA ASP A 60 5.81 5.63 3.80
C ASP A 60 5.16 5.49 5.18
N GLN A 61 5.99 5.14 6.16
CA GLN A 61 5.57 4.94 7.53
C GLN A 61 5.17 6.22 8.28
N TYR A 62 5.36 7.40 7.68
CA TYR A 62 5.04 8.70 8.24
C TYR A 62 3.74 9.27 7.65
N GLY A 63 3.12 8.55 6.70
CA GLY A 63 1.93 9.04 6.00
C GLY A 63 2.25 10.16 5.01
N SER A 64 3.48 10.25 4.51
CA SER A 64 3.84 11.24 3.50
C SER A 64 3.01 11.07 2.23
N SER A 65 2.64 12.19 1.62
CA SER A 65 2.02 12.19 0.29
C SER A 65 3.00 11.64 -0.75
N CYS A 66 2.42 10.97 -1.74
CA CYS A 66 3.17 10.31 -2.80
C CYS A 66 3.21 11.17 -4.06
N LYS A 67 4.38 11.28 -4.70
CA LYS A 67 4.50 11.82 -6.07
C LYS A 67 5.50 11.03 -6.90
N PHE A 68 5.32 11.11 -8.21
CA PHE A 68 6.35 10.71 -9.16
C PHE A 68 7.44 11.79 -9.22
N VAL A 69 8.67 11.38 -8.92
CA VAL A 69 9.89 12.18 -9.05
C VAL A 69 10.80 11.52 -10.08
N PHE A 70 11.67 12.29 -10.73
CA PHE A 70 12.63 11.72 -11.68
C PHE A 70 13.97 11.47 -11.02
N SER A 71 14.46 10.24 -11.17
CA SER A 71 15.85 9.91 -10.85
C SER A 71 16.68 10.00 -12.12
N THR A 72 17.56 10.99 -12.17
CA THR A 72 18.57 11.12 -13.23
C THR A 72 19.50 9.91 -13.29
N ALA A 73 19.81 9.30 -12.13
CA ALA A 73 20.64 8.10 -12.05
C ALA A 73 19.97 6.85 -12.62
N ARG A 74 18.66 6.67 -12.39
CA ARG A 74 17.93 5.50 -12.91
C ARG A 74 17.27 5.73 -14.26
N LYS A 75 17.25 6.98 -14.74
CA LYS A 75 16.54 7.40 -15.96
C LYS A 75 15.11 6.87 -15.99
N LYS A 76 14.39 6.92 -14.86
CA LYS A 76 13.01 6.44 -14.73
C LYS A 76 12.24 7.26 -13.68
N PRO A 77 10.90 7.35 -13.78
CA PRO A 77 10.09 7.93 -12.73
C PRO A 77 10.13 7.01 -11.51
N LEU A 78 10.29 7.60 -10.33
CA LEU A 78 10.20 6.94 -9.04
C LEU A 78 8.97 7.45 -8.31
N PHE A 79 8.16 6.55 -7.79
CA PHE A 79 7.07 6.91 -6.90
C PHE A 79 7.61 6.99 -5.47
N ALA A 80 7.65 8.19 -4.91
CA ALA A 80 8.37 8.46 -3.67
C ALA A 80 7.59 9.42 -2.75
N PRO A 81 7.85 9.37 -1.43
CA PRO A 81 7.34 10.37 -0.50
C PRO A 81 7.95 11.74 -0.80
N THR A 82 7.16 12.81 -0.66
CA THR A 82 7.63 14.19 -0.91
C THR A 82 7.97 14.99 0.33
N SER A 83 7.62 14.49 1.51
CA SER A 83 7.88 15.17 2.77
C SER A 83 9.25 14.80 3.33
N ASN A 84 9.95 15.77 3.91
CA ASN A 84 11.19 15.52 4.63
C ASN A 84 10.83 15.00 6.04
N ILE A 85 11.18 13.76 6.34
CA ILE A 85 10.63 12.99 7.46
C ILE A 85 11.58 13.03 8.65
N THR A 86 11.36 14.00 9.54
CA THR A 86 12.05 14.16 10.83
C THR A 86 11.18 13.77 12.03
N GLU A 87 9.95 13.32 11.79
CA GLU A 87 8.96 12.99 12.82
C GLU A 87 9.02 11.52 13.24
N GLN A 88 8.34 11.15 14.33
CA GLN A 88 8.16 9.75 14.68
C GLN A 88 7.25 9.05 13.66
N PRO A 89 7.54 7.80 13.30
CA PRO A 89 6.71 7.08 12.35
C PRO A 89 5.34 6.77 12.95
N LEU A 90 4.30 6.87 12.13
CA LEU A 90 2.93 6.51 12.51
C LEU A 90 2.80 5.02 12.78
N TRP A 91 3.68 4.23 12.15
CA TRP A 91 3.77 2.80 12.38
C TRP A 91 5.18 2.27 12.13
N TYR A 92 5.50 1.12 12.70
CA TYR A 92 6.81 0.48 12.58
C TYR A 92 6.69 -0.81 11.78
N ALA A 93 7.66 -1.05 10.90
CA ALA A 93 7.71 -2.29 10.15
C ALA A 93 7.81 -3.50 11.09
N VAL A 94 6.96 -4.50 10.82
CA VAL A 94 6.91 -5.75 11.57
C VAL A 94 7.34 -6.87 10.63
N VAL A 95 8.30 -7.69 11.07
CA VAL A 95 8.86 -8.77 10.25
C VAL A 95 7.95 -10.01 10.22
N THR A 96 7.13 -10.19 11.27
CA THR A 96 6.25 -11.35 11.42
C THR A 96 4.91 -11.12 10.73
N SER A 97 4.43 -12.13 10.00
CA SER A 97 3.06 -12.18 9.49
C SER A 97 2.05 -12.00 10.63
N ARG A 98 1.00 -11.22 10.38
CA ARG A 98 -0.05 -10.89 11.34
C ARG A 98 -1.40 -11.35 10.82
N ARG A 99 -2.26 -11.71 11.76
CA ARG A 99 -3.62 -12.16 11.48
C ARG A 99 -4.58 -11.01 11.72
N CYS A 100 -5.68 -11.04 10.99
CA CYS A 100 -6.77 -10.08 11.12
C CYS A 100 -8.10 -10.80 11.20
N LEU A 101 -9.12 -10.08 11.66
CA LEU A 101 -10.49 -10.59 11.71
C LEU A 101 -11.20 -10.21 10.42
N TRP A 102 -11.47 -11.20 9.56
CA TRP A 102 -12.03 -10.99 8.22
C TRP A 102 -13.57 -11.08 8.16
N ASN A 103 -14.19 -11.86 9.04
CA ASN A 103 -15.63 -12.16 9.01
C ASN A 103 -16.33 -11.87 10.35
N VAL A 104 -16.07 -10.70 10.94
CA VAL A 104 -16.71 -10.32 12.20
C VAL A 104 -17.84 -9.34 11.94
N SER A 105 -19.07 -9.80 12.15
CA SER A 105 -20.31 -9.02 12.02
C SER A 105 -20.52 -8.02 13.17
N ALA A 106 -19.44 -7.41 13.68
CA ALA A 106 -19.51 -6.39 14.70
C ALA A 106 -19.71 -5.03 14.02
N ALA A 107 -20.77 -4.32 14.40
CA ALA A 107 -20.99 -2.95 13.96
C ALA A 107 -19.76 -2.10 14.32
N ASN A 108 -19.29 -1.29 13.36
CA ASN A 108 -18.13 -0.39 13.49
C ASN A 108 -16.78 -1.07 13.72
N PHE A 109 -16.63 -2.35 13.36
CA PHE A 109 -15.33 -3.01 13.36
C PHE A 109 -14.60 -2.81 12.03
N ASP A 110 -13.36 -2.32 12.11
CA ASP A 110 -12.48 -2.19 10.96
C ASP A 110 -11.63 -3.47 10.81
N PRO A 111 -11.80 -4.25 9.72
CA PRO A 111 -11.03 -5.49 9.52
C PRO A 111 -9.53 -5.22 9.41
N ASP A 112 -9.12 -4.02 8.98
CA ASP A 112 -7.73 -3.62 8.85
C ASP A 112 -7.14 -3.09 10.17
N SER A 113 -7.91 -3.03 11.26
CA SER A 113 -7.49 -2.47 12.55
C SER A 113 -6.24 -3.12 13.14
N THR A 114 -6.00 -4.41 12.85
CA THR A 114 -4.80 -5.17 13.27
C THR A 114 -3.63 -5.06 12.31
N CYS A 115 -3.92 -4.73 11.05
CA CYS A 115 -2.93 -4.61 10.00
C CYS A 115 -2.23 -3.26 10.06
N LEU A 116 -1.00 -3.21 9.54
CA LEU A 116 -0.31 -1.94 9.40
C LEU A 116 -1.05 -1.06 8.38
N PRO A 117 -0.93 0.27 8.45
CA PRO A 117 -1.61 1.16 7.51
C PRO A 117 -1.35 0.85 6.04
N ASN A 118 -0.14 0.38 5.70
CA ASN A 118 0.23 -0.03 4.33
C ASN A 118 -0.29 -1.42 3.94
N GLU A 119 -0.96 -2.15 4.82
CA GLU A 119 -1.51 -3.49 4.60
C GLU A 119 -3.03 -3.48 4.59
N LYS A 120 -3.60 -4.60 4.15
CA LYS A 120 -5.03 -4.90 4.13
C LYS A 120 -5.28 -6.28 4.70
N CYS A 121 -6.37 -6.43 5.44
CA CYS A 121 -6.87 -7.72 5.87
C CYS A 121 -7.45 -8.47 4.67
N ILE A 122 -6.85 -9.59 4.30
CA ILE A 122 -7.28 -10.45 3.20
C ILE A 122 -7.33 -11.88 3.73
N ARG A 123 -8.54 -12.45 3.79
CA ARG A 123 -8.78 -13.84 4.22
C ARG A 123 -8.15 -14.19 5.58
N GLY A 124 -8.17 -13.23 6.51
CA GLY A 124 -7.65 -13.41 7.88
C GLY A 124 -6.17 -13.13 8.05
N GLU A 125 -5.48 -12.67 7.01
CA GLU A 125 -4.07 -12.31 7.05
C GLU A 125 -3.86 -10.86 6.64
N CYS A 126 -2.92 -10.18 7.30
CA CYS A 126 -2.49 -8.86 6.90
C CYS A 126 -1.53 -8.98 5.73
N ARG A 127 -1.98 -8.54 4.56
CA ARG A 127 -1.26 -8.60 3.29
C ARG A 127 -0.92 -7.20 2.79
N MET A 128 0.14 -7.11 2.00
CA MET A 128 0.64 -5.82 1.55
C MET A 128 -0.29 -5.20 0.51
N LYS A 129 -0.55 -3.89 0.63
CA LYS A 129 -1.26 -3.14 -0.42
C LYS A 129 -0.25 -2.81 -1.52
N LEU A 130 -0.42 -3.40 -2.69
CA LEU A 130 0.49 -3.26 -3.80
C LEU A 130 0.01 -2.17 -4.76
N TRP A 131 0.96 -1.43 -5.32
CA TRP A 131 0.72 -0.43 -6.36
C TRP A 131 0.66 -1.09 -7.74
N PRO A 132 0.03 -0.43 -8.73
CA PRO A 132 0.09 -0.90 -10.11
C PRO A 132 1.55 -1.15 -10.55
N GLY A 133 1.83 -2.28 -11.19
CA GLY A 133 3.16 -2.66 -11.63
C GLY A 133 4.05 -3.31 -10.57
N GLU A 134 3.66 -3.34 -9.30
CA GLU A 134 4.42 -4.09 -8.29
C GLU A 134 4.22 -5.59 -8.47
N TYR A 135 5.29 -6.34 -8.16
CA TYR A 135 5.33 -7.80 -8.28
C TYR A 135 5.07 -8.47 -6.93
N GLY A 136 4.77 -9.77 -6.96
CA GLY A 136 4.61 -10.61 -5.78
C GLY A 136 3.19 -10.63 -5.21
N CYS A 137 2.20 -10.16 -5.98
CA CYS A 137 0.81 -10.29 -5.59
C CYS A 137 0.37 -11.76 -5.54
N THR A 138 -0.57 -12.09 -4.67
CA THR A 138 -1.20 -13.41 -4.59
C THR A 138 -2.71 -13.35 -4.82
N SER A 139 -3.31 -12.15 -4.72
CA SER A 139 -4.72 -11.92 -5.01
C SER A 139 -4.99 -10.50 -5.53
N ASP A 140 -6.14 -10.32 -6.18
CA ASP A 140 -6.58 -9.03 -6.73
C ASP A 140 -6.79 -7.99 -5.64
N GLU A 141 -7.15 -8.42 -4.42
CA GLU A 141 -7.39 -7.53 -3.29
C GLU A 141 -6.14 -6.79 -2.83
N GLU A 142 -4.94 -7.35 -3.03
CA GLU A 142 -3.66 -6.69 -2.75
C GLU A 142 -3.43 -5.52 -3.71
N CYS A 143 -3.65 -5.74 -5.01
CA CYS A 143 -3.49 -4.74 -6.07
C CYS A 143 -4.58 -3.67 -6.01
N SER A 144 -5.84 -4.09 -5.86
CA SER A 144 -7.00 -3.21 -5.88
C SER A 144 -7.12 -2.34 -4.62
N ALA A 145 -6.33 -2.64 -3.58
CA ALA A 145 -6.29 -1.84 -2.35
C ALA A 145 -5.73 -0.43 -2.56
N ARG A 146 -4.80 -0.23 -3.51
CA ARG A 146 -4.28 1.11 -3.87
C ARG A 146 -4.97 1.70 -5.09
N CYS A 147 -5.35 0.86 -6.05
CA CYS A 147 -6.02 1.30 -7.27
C CYS A 147 -7.10 0.31 -7.67
N LYS A 148 -8.39 0.68 -7.57
CA LYS A 148 -9.51 -0.23 -7.88
C LYS A 148 -9.48 -0.84 -9.29
N ASN A 149 -8.77 -0.21 -10.23
CA ASN A 149 -8.64 -0.67 -11.62
C ASN A 149 -7.42 -1.59 -11.81
N THR A 150 -7.06 -2.40 -10.81
CA THR A 150 -5.98 -3.38 -10.92
C THR A 150 -6.39 -4.75 -10.44
N TYR A 151 -5.66 -5.75 -10.94
CA TYR A 151 -5.80 -7.16 -10.59
C TYR A 151 -4.42 -7.82 -10.56
N CYS A 152 -4.32 -8.98 -9.93
CA CYS A 152 -3.09 -9.75 -9.87
C CYS A 152 -2.97 -10.66 -11.09
N SER A 153 -2.09 -10.30 -12.03
CA SER A 153 -1.82 -11.09 -13.22
C SER A 153 -0.69 -12.09 -12.94
N THR A 154 -0.94 -13.38 -13.18
CA THR A 154 0.09 -14.43 -13.13
C THR A 154 0.93 -14.49 -14.41
N ASN A 155 0.49 -13.81 -15.47
CA ASN A 155 1.17 -13.76 -16.76
C ASN A 155 1.96 -12.44 -16.89
N SER A 156 3.07 -12.36 -16.16
CA SER A 156 3.98 -11.21 -16.22
C SER A 156 5.26 -11.52 -17.01
N ASP A 157 5.96 -10.46 -17.38
CA ASP A 157 7.25 -10.48 -18.07
C ASP A 157 8.34 -11.28 -17.33
N LYS A 158 8.23 -11.41 -15.99
CA LYS A 158 9.23 -12.07 -15.14
C LYS A 158 8.79 -13.43 -14.61
N GLY A 159 7.61 -13.93 -15.02
CA GLY A 159 7.04 -15.16 -14.45
C GLY A 159 6.68 -15.06 -12.96
N ILE A 160 6.64 -13.84 -12.42
CA ILE A 160 6.26 -13.53 -11.03
C ILE A 160 4.96 -12.73 -11.10
N PRO A 161 3.89 -13.09 -10.36
CA PRO A 161 2.65 -12.35 -10.44
C PRO A 161 2.83 -10.84 -10.23
N GLN A 162 2.11 -10.02 -10.99
CA GLN A 162 2.26 -8.57 -11.00
C GLN A 162 0.89 -7.89 -11.02
N CYS A 163 0.76 -6.76 -10.33
CA CYS A 163 -0.43 -5.94 -10.39
C CYS A 163 -0.56 -5.27 -11.77
N HIS A 164 -1.51 -5.73 -12.59
CA HIS A 164 -1.82 -5.19 -13.91
C HIS A 164 -3.10 -4.35 -13.87
N CYS A 165 -3.30 -3.53 -14.89
CA CYS A 165 -4.50 -2.70 -15.02
C CYS A 165 -5.64 -3.50 -15.64
N SER A 166 -6.82 -3.50 -15.01
CA SER A 166 -7.98 -4.29 -15.47
C SER A 166 -8.53 -3.77 -16.79
N ASN A 167 -8.72 -2.44 -16.89
CA ASN A 167 -9.22 -1.77 -18.09
C ASN A 167 -8.21 -0.72 -18.56
N GLY A 168 -7.07 -1.16 -19.09
CA GLY A 168 -6.06 -0.23 -19.59
C GLY A 168 -4.66 -0.83 -19.74
N LYS A 169 -3.68 0.07 -19.75
CA LYS A 169 -2.25 -0.20 -19.88
C LYS A 169 -1.49 0.46 -18.73
N LEU A 170 -0.46 -0.21 -18.28
CA LEU A 170 0.41 0.26 -17.22
C LEU A 170 1.50 1.18 -17.80
N LEU A 171 1.62 2.38 -17.25
CA LEU A 171 2.73 3.30 -17.51
C LEU A 171 3.33 3.74 -16.18
N TYR A 172 4.55 3.28 -15.87
CA TYR A 172 5.30 3.65 -14.66
C TYR A 172 4.46 3.68 -13.37
N GLY A 173 3.71 2.61 -13.09
CA GLY A 173 2.92 2.52 -11.86
C GLY A 173 1.56 3.24 -11.89
N ARG A 174 1.11 3.69 -13.06
CA ARG A 174 -0.22 4.25 -13.29
C ARG A 174 -0.97 3.44 -14.34
N CYS A 175 -2.29 3.36 -14.16
CA CYS A 175 -3.19 2.75 -15.13
C CYS A 175 -3.82 3.81 -16.01
N PHE A 176 -3.67 3.65 -17.32
CA PHE A 176 -4.30 4.51 -18.33
C PHE A 176 -5.22 3.67 -19.21
N GLN A 177 -6.41 4.17 -19.54
CA GLN A 177 -7.32 3.45 -20.45
C GLN A 177 -6.70 3.25 -21.84
N GLN A 178 -5.98 4.27 -22.33
CA GLN A 178 -5.21 4.24 -23.57
C GLN A 178 -3.83 4.81 -23.30
N CYS A 179 -2.82 4.37 -24.05
CA CYS A 179 -1.49 4.94 -23.88
C CYS A 179 -1.48 6.42 -24.24
N PRO A 180 -0.87 7.27 -23.39
CA PRO A 180 -0.79 8.70 -23.63
C PRO A 180 0.07 9.01 -24.85
N THR A 181 -0.06 10.22 -25.40
CA THR A 181 0.73 10.68 -26.55
C THR A 181 2.23 10.46 -26.33
N GLY A 182 2.92 9.96 -27.36
CA GLY A 182 4.33 9.57 -27.28
C GLY A 182 4.56 8.13 -26.81
N PHE A 183 3.52 7.46 -26.30
CA PHE A 183 3.58 6.06 -25.91
C PHE A 183 2.64 5.21 -26.76
N HIS A 184 3.08 4.00 -27.09
CA HIS A 184 2.28 3.01 -27.79
C HIS A 184 2.01 1.80 -26.87
N PRO A 185 0.93 1.04 -27.12
CA PRO A 185 0.64 -0.16 -26.36
C PRO A 185 1.59 -1.31 -26.73
N ASP A 186 2.18 -1.94 -25.73
CA ASP A 186 2.90 -3.21 -25.87
C ASP A 186 2.49 -4.16 -24.74
N GLY A 187 1.74 -5.21 -25.09
CA GLY A 187 1.17 -6.13 -24.12
C GLY A 187 0.30 -5.38 -23.09
N ALA A 188 0.63 -5.53 -21.80
CA ALA A 188 -0.06 -4.84 -20.70
C ALA A 188 0.47 -3.41 -20.42
N TYR A 189 1.48 -2.94 -21.16
CA TYR A 189 2.23 -1.73 -20.85
C TYR A 189 2.08 -0.66 -21.92
N CYS A 190 2.40 0.58 -21.55
CA CYS A 190 2.71 1.65 -22.48
C CYS A 190 4.22 1.80 -22.56
N LYS A 191 4.76 1.79 -23.78
CA LYS A 191 6.18 1.95 -24.06
C LYS A 191 6.44 3.14 -24.97
N HIS A 192 7.62 3.71 -24.86
CA HIS A 192 8.08 4.76 -25.76
C HIS A 192 8.94 4.10 -26.86
N ASP A 193 8.83 4.58 -28.11
CA ASP A 193 9.57 4.01 -29.24
C ASP A 193 11.08 4.30 -29.18
N ASP A 194 11.46 5.43 -28.61
CA ASP A 194 12.85 5.87 -28.46
C ASP A 194 13.14 6.20 -26.99
N GLU A 195 13.28 5.18 -26.15
CA GLU A 195 13.57 5.40 -24.71
C GLU A 195 14.94 6.08 -24.51
N ASP A 196 15.93 5.78 -25.34
CA ASP A 196 17.29 6.30 -25.15
C ASP A 196 17.34 7.82 -25.33
N HIS A 197 16.68 8.36 -26.36
CA HIS A 197 16.55 9.81 -26.55
C HIS A 197 15.62 10.43 -25.52
N PHE A 198 14.46 9.81 -25.27
CA PHE A 198 13.47 10.28 -24.29
C PHE A 198 14.09 10.53 -22.91
N TRP A 199 14.97 9.62 -22.47
CA TRP A 199 15.66 9.73 -21.19
C TRP A 199 16.80 10.75 -21.14
N MET A 200 17.10 11.43 -22.25
CA MET A 200 18.03 12.56 -22.29
C MET A 200 17.33 13.91 -22.42
N ASP A 201 16.04 13.93 -22.75
CA ASP A 201 15.26 15.16 -22.90
C ASP A 201 14.58 15.57 -21.58
N ALA A 202 14.98 16.74 -21.05
CA ALA A 202 14.45 17.27 -19.79
C ALA A 202 12.99 17.73 -19.89
N ASN A 203 12.54 18.20 -21.04
CA ASN A 203 11.17 18.65 -21.25
C ASN A 203 10.23 17.44 -21.30
N GLU A 204 10.61 16.39 -22.01
CA GLU A 204 9.84 15.14 -22.08
C GLU A 204 9.72 14.48 -20.69
N GLN A 205 10.80 14.48 -19.91
CA GLN A 205 10.76 14.00 -18.52
C GLN A 205 9.83 14.84 -17.64
N ASN A 206 9.86 16.16 -17.76
CA ASN A 206 8.96 17.04 -17.01
C ASN A 206 7.49 16.80 -17.40
N SER A 207 7.20 16.66 -18.70
CA SER A 207 5.87 16.34 -19.22
C SER A 207 5.36 15.00 -18.69
N LEU A 208 6.20 13.96 -18.69
CA LEU A 208 5.85 12.67 -18.09
C LEU A 208 5.63 12.78 -16.58
N ARG A 209 6.38 13.63 -15.87
CA ARG A 209 6.19 13.87 -14.43
C ARG A 209 4.80 14.42 -14.17
N GLU A 210 4.42 15.43 -14.94
CA GLU A 210 3.14 16.12 -14.81
C GLU A 210 2.01 15.17 -15.18
N LEU A 211 2.17 14.36 -16.22
CA LEU A 211 1.22 13.32 -16.59
C LEU A 211 0.99 12.30 -15.47
N LEU A 212 2.07 11.74 -14.89
CA LEU A 212 1.95 10.72 -13.84
C LEU A 212 1.41 11.27 -12.50
N ASN A 213 1.64 12.55 -12.22
CA ASN A 213 1.14 13.24 -11.03
C ASN A 213 -0.24 13.89 -11.21
N SER A 214 -0.70 14.12 -12.45
CA SER A 214 -2.05 14.61 -12.75
C SER A 214 -3.09 13.49 -12.80
N GLY A 215 -2.65 12.24 -13.00
CA GLY A 215 -3.52 11.06 -13.03
C GLY A 215 -4.28 10.84 -11.72
N THR A 216 -5.61 10.84 -11.84
CA THR A 216 -6.61 10.37 -10.86
C THR A 216 -6.61 8.86 -10.71
#